data_AF-A0A953Z5Y1-F1
#
_entry.id   AF-A0A953Z5Y1-F1
#
_cell.length_a   1.000
_cell.length_b   1.000
_cell.length_c   1.000
_cell.angle_alpha   90.00
_cell.angle_beta   90.00
_cell.angle_gamma   90.00
#
_symmetry.space_group_name_H-M   'P 1'
#
loop_
_entity.id
_entity.type
_entity.pdbx_description
1 polymer ?
#
loop_
_entity_poly.entity_id
_entity_poly.type
_entity_poly.pdbx_seq_one_letter_code
_entity_poly.pdbx_strand_id
1 'polypeptide(L)'
;MIRSIVTCLVAAALLVACGSLRRPMAQFDIVSGLQDGEVEPARIDYAGNVAAWNERLEVSGSEVEESALENPSGFAREKLRLMVDLARGDSFDIAAVTPRLLFVTFLDESALNRIEAIEGLGEFLADLGIDPVAWRTPGSARTSAMRSTLMARLDAMAPGSREQPLTESARSGYEALLREVVAGRMDTPAADRALLRRLTRSWRDEPDRRLRDALRETVLVAIGNASTRALSASLRSPDIRVRLVASDVFFRRGGAAALPVLLQRLSRTAGARPEYPEDARERRMLLRMCAALRGEALFVSFEGGPRPIDFLHDTVVRDEVEGLRFVALETMARCLDRPISFDPAWADQWWREFALGGNRP
;
A
#
# COMPACT_ATOMS: atom_id res chain seq x y z
N MET A 1 41.61 -27.34 3.60
CA MET A 1 41.36 -26.37 4.70
C MET A 1 40.54 -25.16 4.22
N ILE A 2 40.98 -24.41 3.19
CA ILE A 2 40.27 -23.21 2.68
C ILE A 2 38.82 -23.48 2.24
N ARG A 3 38.54 -24.57 1.51
CA ARG A 3 37.16 -24.93 1.11
C ARG A 3 36.21 -25.16 2.30
N SER A 4 36.69 -25.73 3.40
CA SER A 4 35.86 -26.01 4.58
C SER A 4 35.49 -24.73 5.34
N ILE A 5 36.41 -23.76 5.40
CA ILE A 5 36.17 -22.45 6.04
C ILE A 5 35.13 -21.65 5.24
N VAL A 6 35.24 -21.66 3.90
CA VAL A 6 34.27 -20.99 3.03
C VAL A 6 32.87 -21.62 3.17
N THR A 7 32.76 -22.95 3.21
CA THR A 7 31.46 -23.62 3.41
C THR A 7 30.85 -23.32 4.78
N CYS A 8 31.64 -23.29 5.85
CA CYS A 8 31.16 -22.93 7.19
C CYS A 8 30.73 -21.46 7.28
N LEU A 9 31.47 -20.53 6.66
CA LEU A 9 31.11 -19.11 6.64
C LEU A 9 29.84 -18.86 5.81
N VAL A 10 29.68 -19.54 4.67
CA VAL A 10 28.46 -19.47 3.86
C VAL A 10 27.28 -20.08 4.62
N ALA A 11 27.44 -21.21 5.29
CA ALA A 11 26.39 -21.81 6.11
C ALA A 11 25.99 -20.92 7.30
N ALA A 12 26.96 -20.32 7.99
CA ALA A 12 26.70 -19.38 9.09
C ALA A 12 26.01 -18.10 8.58
N ALA A 13 26.45 -17.55 7.45
CA ALA A 13 25.79 -16.40 6.81
C ALA A 13 24.36 -16.72 6.38
N LEU A 14 24.11 -17.92 5.82
CA LEU A 14 22.77 -18.38 5.44
C LEU A 14 21.85 -18.62 6.65
N LEU A 15 22.40 -19.12 7.77
CA LEU A 15 21.65 -19.31 9.01
C LEU A 15 21.30 -17.97 9.69
N VAL A 16 22.22 -17.00 9.67
CA VAL A 16 21.96 -15.62 10.12
C VAL A 16 20.92 -14.95 9.22
N ALA A 17 20.98 -15.16 7.90
CA ALA A 17 20.02 -14.62 6.95
C ALA A 17 18.60 -15.19 7.15
N CYS A 18 18.45 -16.51 7.34
CA CYS A 18 17.13 -17.15 7.55
C CYS A 18 16.46 -16.79 8.88
N GLY A 19 17.22 -16.36 9.89
CA GLY A 19 16.70 -15.87 11.17
C GLY A 19 16.40 -14.37 11.20
N SER A 20 16.89 -13.62 10.20
CA SER A 20 16.94 -12.15 10.25
C SER A 20 15.55 -11.51 10.32
N LEU A 21 14.59 -11.99 9.53
CA LEU A 21 13.23 -11.42 9.46
C LEU A 21 12.26 -11.99 10.49
N ARG A 22 12.41 -13.26 10.88
CA ARG A 22 11.49 -13.92 11.84
C ARG A 22 11.49 -13.25 13.20
N ARG A 23 12.67 -12.84 13.69
CA ARG A 23 12.81 -12.16 14.98
C ARG A 23 12.06 -10.82 15.04
N PRO A 24 12.28 -9.85 14.13
CA PRO A 24 11.55 -8.59 14.15
C PRO A 24 10.05 -8.77 13.91
N MET A 25 9.63 -9.76 13.09
CA MET A 25 8.20 -10.09 12.96
C MET A 25 7.60 -10.57 14.27
N ALA A 26 8.24 -11.52 14.96
CA ALA A 26 7.75 -12.01 16.24
C ALA A 26 7.70 -10.90 17.31
N GLN A 27 8.73 -10.06 17.38
CA GLN A 27 8.75 -8.90 18.28
C GLN A 27 7.62 -7.91 17.96
N PHE A 28 7.38 -7.62 16.68
CA PHE A 28 6.27 -6.77 16.25
C PHE A 28 4.91 -7.38 16.60
N ASP A 29 4.72 -8.67 16.34
CA ASP A 29 3.47 -9.39 16.61
C ASP A 29 3.10 -9.37 18.09
N ILE A 30 4.09 -9.58 18.97
CA ILE A 30 3.94 -9.50 20.42
C ILE A 30 3.45 -8.11 20.83
N VAL A 31 4.14 -7.05 20.38
CA VAL A 31 3.85 -5.67 20.79
C VAL A 31 2.55 -5.14 20.19
N SER A 32 2.22 -5.57 18.96
CA SER A 32 1.00 -5.15 18.27
C SER A 32 -0.23 -5.99 18.64
N GLY A 33 -0.04 -7.13 19.33
CA GLY A 33 -1.10 -8.07 19.65
C GLY A 33 -1.60 -8.85 18.42
N LEU A 34 -0.84 -8.86 17.34
CA LEU A 34 -1.18 -9.58 16.13
C LEU A 34 -0.83 -11.06 16.30
N GLN A 35 -1.83 -11.90 16.56
CA GLN A 35 -1.63 -13.34 16.70
C GLN A 35 -2.12 -14.10 15.46
N ASP A 36 -1.36 -15.12 15.05
CA ASP A 36 -1.75 -15.99 13.95
C ASP A 36 -2.91 -16.91 14.38
N GLY A 37 -4.06 -16.77 13.73
CA GLY A 37 -5.22 -17.66 13.91
C GLY A 37 -6.25 -17.20 14.95
N GLU A 38 -5.99 -16.11 15.67
CA GLU A 38 -6.98 -15.51 16.57
C GLU A 38 -7.83 -14.43 15.86
N VAL A 39 -8.90 -14.02 16.54
CA VAL A 39 -9.71 -12.86 16.12
C VAL A 39 -8.81 -11.62 16.21
N GLU A 40 -8.57 -10.97 15.07
CA GLU A 40 -7.78 -9.74 15.05
C GLU A 40 -8.40 -8.69 15.98
N PRO A 41 -7.59 -8.01 16.81
CA PRO A 41 -8.13 -7.01 17.72
C PRO A 41 -8.73 -5.84 16.93
N ALA A 42 -9.73 -5.18 17.51
CA ALA A 42 -10.38 -4.03 16.87
C ALA A 42 -9.49 -2.79 16.80
N ARG A 43 -8.46 -2.72 17.63
CA ARG A 43 -7.45 -1.64 17.70
C ARG A 43 -6.13 -2.19 18.25
N ILE A 44 -5.04 -1.47 18.04
CA ILE A 44 -3.73 -1.83 18.58
C ILE A 44 -3.55 -1.18 19.97
N ASP A 45 -3.36 -1.99 21.01
CA ASP A 45 -3.06 -1.53 22.38
C ASP A 45 -1.62 -1.86 22.75
N TYR A 46 -0.70 -1.00 22.32
CA TYR A 46 0.73 -1.19 22.57
C TYR A 46 1.09 -1.25 24.07
N ALA A 47 0.41 -0.47 24.90
CA ALA A 47 0.72 -0.41 26.33
C ALA A 47 0.28 -1.70 27.04
N GLY A 48 -0.94 -2.16 26.79
CA GLY A 48 -1.45 -3.42 27.33
C GLY A 48 -0.60 -4.62 26.90
N ASN A 49 -0.22 -4.66 25.62
CA ASN A 49 0.58 -5.77 25.08
C ASN A 49 2.00 -5.81 25.66
N VAL A 50 2.66 -4.66 25.84
CA VAL A 50 4.00 -4.60 26.44
C VAL A 50 3.98 -4.94 27.92
N ALA A 51 2.94 -4.56 28.67
CA ALA A 51 2.81 -4.97 30.07
C ALA A 51 2.77 -6.51 30.18
N ALA A 52 1.98 -7.17 29.33
CA ALA A 52 1.92 -8.63 29.28
C ALA A 52 3.23 -9.29 28.83
N TRP A 53 3.99 -8.62 27.96
CA TRP A 53 5.31 -9.09 27.54
C TRP A 53 6.34 -8.99 28.66
N ASN A 54 6.42 -7.83 29.34
CA ASN A 54 7.35 -7.62 30.45
C ASN A 54 7.10 -8.63 31.58
N GLU A 55 5.83 -8.91 31.91
CA GLU A 55 5.47 -9.95 32.90
C GLU A 55 5.99 -11.34 32.50
N ARG A 56 5.90 -11.70 31.21
CA ARG A 56 6.44 -12.98 30.72
C ARG A 56 7.96 -13.04 30.80
N LEU A 57 8.66 -11.93 30.54
CA LEU A 57 10.11 -11.85 30.64
C LEU A 57 10.57 -12.08 32.09
N GLU A 58 9.92 -11.42 33.06
CA GLU A 58 10.21 -11.59 34.49
C GLU A 58 10.06 -13.04 34.96
N VAL A 59 8.99 -13.73 34.53
CA VAL A 59 8.74 -15.14 34.89
C VAL A 59 9.75 -16.09 34.24
N SER A 60 10.22 -15.77 33.02
CA SER A 60 11.10 -16.65 32.26
C SER A 60 12.54 -16.71 32.76
N GLY A 61 12.95 -15.83 33.68
CA GLY A 61 14.32 -15.74 34.21
C GLY A 61 15.40 -15.59 33.14
N SER A 62 15.01 -15.23 31.92
CA SER A 62 15.89 -15.20 30.76
C SER A 62 16.62 -13.86 30.77
N GLU A 63 17.95 -13.89 30.87
CA GLU A 63 18.84 -12.72 30.63
C GLU A 63 18.83 -12.29 29.14
N VAL A 64 17.69 -12.38 28.48
CA VAL A 64 17.53 -11.78 27.16
C VAL A 64 17.60 -10.28 27.38
N GLU A 65 18.48 -9.60 26.63
CA GLU A 65 18.69 -8.14 26.56
C GLU A 65 17.42 -7.33 26.15
N GLU A 66 16.24 -7.80 26.50
CA GLU A 66 14.98 -7.10 26.29
C GLU A 66 14.69 -6.26 27.54
N SER A 67 15.39 -5.13 27.63
CA SER A 67 15.04 -4.06 28.56
C SER A 67 13.58 -3.68 28.38
N ALA A 68 12.88 -3.40 29.49
CA ALA A 68 11.50 -2.94 29.48
C ALA A 68 11.29 -1.82 28.43
N LEU A 69 10.28 -1.98 27.58
CA LEU A 69 10.04 -1.01 26.51
C LEU A 69 9.35 0.25 27.04
N GLU A 70 10.12 1.33 27.17
CA GLU A 70 9.60 2.65 27.58
C GLU A 70 8.73 3.32 26.50
N ASN A 71 8.98 3.02 25.22
CA ASN A 71 8.22 3.56 24.09
C ASN A 71 7.76 2.44 23.13
N PRO A 72 6.68 1.71 23.48
CA PRO A 72 6.14 0.61 22.68
C PRO A 72 5.79 0.99 21.24
N SER A 73 5.21 2.19 21.03
CA SER A 73 4.85 2.67 19.69
C SER A 73 6.11 2.97 18.86
N GLY A 74 7.12 3.60 19.46
CA GLY A 74 8.41 3.84 18.83
C GLY A 74 9.14 2.55 18.46
N PHE A 75 9.10 1.55 19.34
CA PHE A 75 9.63 0.21 19.09
C PHE A 75 8.90 -0.47 17.92
N ALA A 76 7.57 -0.47 17.92
CA ALA A 76 6.79 -1.05 16.82
C ALA A 76 7.14 -0.40 15.47
N ARG A 77 7.30 0.93 15.44
CA ARG A 77 7.74 1.66 14.26
C ARG A 77 9.13 1.25 13.77
N GLU A 78 10.10 1.11 14.67
CA GLU A 78 11.43 0.62 14.32
C GLU A 78 11.37 -0.78 13.70
N LYS A 79 10.56 -1.68 14.28
CA LYS A 79 10.37 -3.02 13.74
C LYS A 79 9.67 -3.02 12.38
N LEU A 80 8.71 -2.12 12.14
CA LEU A 80 8.11 -1.96 10.81
C LEU A 80 9.18 -1.64 9.75
N ARG A 81 10.03 -0.63 9.99
CA ARG A 81 11.13 -0.27 9.08
C ARG A 81 12.08 -1.43 8.84
N LEU A 82 12.54 -2.05 9.92
CA LEU A 82 13.47 -3.19 9.84
C LEU A 82 12.87 -4.36 9.06
N MET A 83 11.59 -4.69 9.27
CA MET A 83 10.90 -5.74 8.50
C MET A 83 10.79 -5.40 7.02
N VAL A 84 10.50 -4.13 6.69
CA VAL A 84 10.46 -3.68 5.29
C VAL A 84 11.83 -3.86 4.65
N ASP A 85 12.89 -3.32 5.27
CA ASP A 85 14.27 -3.40 4.78
C ASP A 85 14.74 -4.83 4.55
N LEU A 86 14.46 -5.73 5.50
CA LEU A 86 14.86 -7.13 5.43
C LEU A 86 14.08 -7.93 4.38
N ALA A 87 12.83 -7.55 4.11
CA ALA A 87 11.99 -8.24 3.13
C ALA A 87 12.28 -7.82 1.67
N ARG A 88 13.02 -6.73 1.45
CA ARG A 88 13.25 -6.17 0.11
C ARG A 88 13.89 -7.18 -0.84
N GLY A 89 13.39 -7.21 -2.07
CA GLY A 89 13.88 -8.11 -3.11
C GLY A 89 13.46 -9.58 -2.98
N ASP A 90 12.83 -10.00 -1.87
CA ASP A 90 12.27 -11.34 -1.73
C ASP A 90 10.73 -11.30 -1.67
N SER A 91 10.10 -11.82 -2.73
CA SER A 91 8.63 -11.81 -2.83
C SER A 91 7.91 -12.60 -1.73
N PHE A 92 8.55 -13.62 -1.14
CA PHE A 92 7.96 -14.41 -0.06
C PHE A 92 7.98 -13.63 1.25
N ASP A 93 9.11 -12.98 1.56
CA ASP A 93 9.24 -12.15 2.75
C ASP A 93 8.34 -10.90 2.67
N ILE A 94 8.23 -10.28 1.49
CA ILE A 94 7.24 -9.22 1.23
C ILE A 94 5.82 -9.71 1.54
N ALA A 95 5.46 -10.92 1.08
CA ALA A 95 4.15 -11.50 1.34
C ALA A 95 3.91 -11.80 2.83
N ALA A 96 4.96 -12.14 3.58
CA ALA A 96 4.89 -12.39 5.01
C ALA A 96 4.73 -11.08 5.82
N VAL A 97 5.38 -10.00 5.40
CA VAL A 97 5.34 -8.70 6.09
C VAL A 97 4.10 -7.88 5.73
N THR A 98 3.60 -7.98 4.49
CA THR A 98 2.45 -7.18 4.01
C THR A 98 1.23 -7.20 4.94
N PRO A 99 0.76 -8.34 5.49
CA PRO A 99 -0.35 -8.35 6.44
C PRO A 99 -0.14 -7.48 7.69
N ARG A 100 1.10 -7.35 8.17
CA ARG A 100 1.47 -6.52 9.34
C ARG A 100 1.41 -5.03 9.00
N LEU A 101 1.91 -4.65 7.83
CA LEU A 101 1.79 -3.26 7.35
C LEU A 101 0.32 -2.88 7.19
N LEU A 102 -0.48 -3.74 6.55
CA LEU A 102 -1.93 -3.54 6.43
C LEU A 102 -2.61 -3.46 7.80
N PHE A 103 -2.18 -4.25 8.79
CA PHE A 103 -2.73 -4.21 10.14
C PHE A 103 -2.55 -2.82 10.76
N VAL A 104 -1.34 -2.28 10.68
CA VAL A 104 -1.02 -0.92 11.17
C VAL A 104 -1.75 0.16 10.38
N THR A 105 -1.74 0.10 9.04
CA THR A 105 -2.38 1.13 8.19
C THR A 105 -3.84 1.35 8.53
N PHE A 106 -4.56 0.29 8.91
CA PHE A 106 -6.00 0.33 9.17
C PHE A 106 -6.40 0.45 10.64
N LEU A 107 -5.60 -0.06 11.59
CA LEU A 107 -6.03 -0.19 12.99
C LEU A 107 -5.19 0.62 13.99
N ASP A 108 -4.04 1.16 13.59
CA ASP A 108 -3.20 1.94 14.49
C ASP A 108 -3.74 3.38 14.63
N GLU A 109 -3.85 3.87 15.86
CA GLU A 109 -4.25 5.26 16.15
C GLU A 109 -3.09 6.25 15.92
N SER A 110 -1.85 5.77 15.98
CA SER A 110 -0.64 6.57 15.74
C SER A 110 -0.47 6.87 14.25
N ALA A 111 -0.65 8.14 13.89
CA ALA A 111 -0.39 8.62 12.53
C ALA A 111 1.05 8.34 12.07
N LEU A 112 2.03 8.37 12.97
CA LEU A 112 3.43 8.09 12.64
C LEU A 112 3.61 6.61 12.25
N ASN A 113 2.98 5.68 12.95
CA ASN A 113 3.07 4.26 12.60
C ASN A 113 2.36 3.97 11.29
N ARG A 114 1.20 4.62 11.06
CA ARG A 114 0.47 4.51 9.78
C ARG A 114 1.28 5.03 8.61
N ILE A 115 1.98 6.16 8.76
CA ILE A 115 2.89 6.72 7.74
C ILE A 115 3.93 5.69 7.34
N GLU A 116 4.58 5.06 8.31
CA GLU A 116 5.66 4.10 8.10
C GLU A 116 5.16 2.82 7.42
N ALA A 117 3.98 2.35 7.83
CA ALA A 117 3.32 1.24 7.16
C ALA A 117 2.96 1.59 5.70
N ILE A 118 2.48 2.80 5.43
CA ILE A 118 2.13 3.27 4.08
C ILE A 118 3.38 3.38 3.20
N GLU A 119 4.49 3.90 3.73
CA GLU A 119 5.76 3.97 3.01
C GLU A 119 6.27 2.56 2.70
N GLY A 120 6.25 1.64 3.69
CA GLY A 120 6.61 0.25 3.49
C GLY A 120 5.77 -0.47 2.43
N LEU A 121 4.44 -0.25 2.41
CA LEU A 121 3.58 -0.76 1.35
C LEU A 121 3.98 -0.18 -0.02
N GLY A 122 4.32 1.10 -0.07
CA GLY A 122 4.83 1.76 -1.27
C GLY A 122 6.15 1.17 -1.77
N GLU A 123 7.06 0.78 -0.89
CA GLU A 123 8.31 0.11 -1.24
C GLU A 123 8.06 -1.30 -1.78
N PHE A 124 7.20 -2.08 -1.13
CA PHE A 124 6.84 -3.41 -1.61
C PHE A 124 6.16 -3.38 -2.98
N LEU A 125 5.29 -2.40 -3.25
CA LEU A 125 4.72 -2.21 -4.59
C LEU A 125 5.81 -1.95 -5.64
N ALA A 126 6.84 -1.15 -5.30
CA ALA A 126 7.94 -0.88 -6.21
C ALA A 126 8.81 -2.11 -6.48
N ASP A 127 9.20 -2.82 -5.42
CA ASP A 127 10.04 -4.03 -5.52
C ASP A 127 9.33 -5.13 -6.33
N LEU A 128 8.00 -5.18 -6.26
CA LEU A 128 7.17 -6.11 -7.04
C LEU A 128 6.80 -5.61 -8.44
N GLY A 129 7.19 -4.38 -8.82
CA GLY A 129 6.83 -3.79 -10.11
C GLY A 129 5.33 -3.53 -10.28
N ILE A 130 4.62 -3.27 -9.19
CA ILE A 130 3.18 -3.05 -9.16
C ILE A 130 2.89 -1.55 -9.20
N ASP A 131 2.27 -1.09 -10.28
CA ASP A 131 1.75 0.27 -10.42
C ASP A 131 0.34 0.37 -9.79
N PRO A 132 0.13 1.11 -8.69
CA PRO A 132 -1.17 1.22 -8.01
C PRO A 132 -2.27 1.92 -8.84
N VAL A 133 -1.91 2.58 -9.95
CA VAL A 133 -2.86 3.23 -10.88
C VAL A 133 -3.35 2.23 -11.93
N ALA A 134 -2.41 1.55 -12.60
CA ALA A 134 -2.73 0.54 -13.59
C ALA A 134 -3.22 -0.77 -12.96
N TRP A 135 -2.99 -0.97 -11.66
CA TRP A 135 -3.38 -2.17 -10.97
C TRP A 135 -4.90 -2.34 -11.01
N ARG A 136 -5.32 -3.49 -11.54
CA ARG A 136 -6.75 -3.83 -11.68
C ARG A 136 -7.39 -3.74 -10.31
N THR A 137 -8.28 -2.77 -10.13
CA THR A 137 -9.16 -2.80 -8.97
C THR A 137 -9.99 -4.07 -9.10
N PRO A 138 -10.05 -4.93 -8.07
CA PRO A 138 -10.85 -6.14 -8.13
C PRO A 138 -12.28 -5.81 -8.56
N GLY A 139 -12.95 -6.78 -9.18
CA GLY A 139 -14.36 -6.64 -9.55
C GLY A 139 -15.25 -6.30 -8.35
N SER A 140 -16.54 -6.12 -8.60
CA SER A 140 -17.54 -5.79 -7.57
C SER A 140 -17.35 -6.60 -6.28
N ALA A 141 -17.62 -5.95 -5.14
CA ALA A 141 -17.56 -6.61 -3.83
C ALA A 141 -18.34 -7.92 -3.84
N ARG A 142 -17.70 -9.00 -3.39
CA ARG A 142 -18.37 -10.30 -3.29
C ARG A 142 -19.25 -10.32 -2.07
N THR A 143 -20.40 -10.99 -2.18
CA THR A 143 -21.24 -11.26 -1.01
C THR A 143 -20.45 -12.07 0.01
N SER A 144 -20.75 -11.85 1.30
CA SER A 144 -20.14 -12.61 2.40
C SER A 144 -20.28 -14.13 2.20
N ALA A 145 -21.44 -14.60 1.75
CA ALA A 145 -21.70 -16.02 1.47
C ALA A 145 -20.80 -16.60 0.37
N MET A 146 -20.62 -15.87 -0.74
CA MET A 146 -19.74 -16.31 -1.83
C MET A 146 -18.29 -16.36 -1.37
N ARG A 147 -17.85 -15.38 -0.55
CA ARG A 147 -16.50 -15.39 0.02
C ARG A 147 -16.30 -16.58 0.95
N SER A 148 -17.19 -16.84 1.89
CA SER A 148 -17.07 -17.98 2.80
C SER A 148 -16.98 -19.29 2.04
N THR A 149 -17.75 -19.44 0.96
CA THR A 149 -17.68 -20.61 0.07
C THR A 149 -16.32 -20.72 -0.61
N LEU A 150 -15.78 -19.63 -1.15
CA LEU A 150 -14.46 -19.62 -1.79
C LEU A 150 -13.33 -19.91 -0.78
N MET A 151 -13.40 -19.35 0.42
CA MET A 151 -12.40 -19.58 1.47
C MET A 151 -12.44 -21.02 1.98
N ALA A 152 -13.63 -21.59 2.18
CA ALA A 152 -13.76 -23.01 2.56
C ALA A 152 -13.19 -23.95 1.48
N ARG A 153 -13.46 -23.65 0.19
CA ARG A 153 -12.86 -24.40 -0.92
C ARG A 153 -11.34 -24.23 -0.97
N LEU A 154 -10.83 -23.02 -0.71
CA LEU A 154 -9.40 -22.74 -0.71
C LEU A 154 -8.70 -23.55 0.39
N ASP A 155 -9.27 -23.59 1.59
CA ASP A 155 -8.76 -24.35 2.73
C ASP A 155 -8.78 -25.86 2.45
N ALA A 156 -9.90 -26.39 1.95
CA ALA A 156 -10.02 -27.81 1.62
C ALA A 156 -9.00 -28.27 0.57
N MET A 157 -8.57 -27.35 -0.31
CA MET A 157 -7.56 -27.61 -1.31
C MET A 157 -6.16 -27.14 -0.91
N ALA A 158 -5.93 -26.62 0.31
CA ALA A 158 -4.61 -26.13 0.72
C ALA A 158 -3.65 -27.31 1.02
N PRO A 159 -2.32 -27.14 0.85
CA PRO A 159 -1.34 -28.22 1.03
C PRO A 159 -1.46 -28.96 2.36
N GLY A 160 -1.66 -28.24 3.48
CA GLY A 160 -1.78 -28.83 4.82
C GLY A 160 -3.07 -29.61 5.08
N SER A 161 -4.05 -29.55 4.16
CA SER A 161 -5.32 -30.25 4.26
C SER A 161 -5.42 -31.47 3.33
N ARG A 162 -4.40 -31.72 2.51
CA ARG A 162 -4.37 -32.83 1.56
C ARG A 162 -3.62 -34.01 2.16
N GLU A 163 -4.22 -35.20 2.12
CA GLU A 163 -3.51 -36.46 2.46
C GLU A 163 -2.66 -36.98 1.30
N GLN A 164 -3.03 -36.63 0.06
CA GLN A 164 -2.38 -37.10 -1.16
C GLN A 164 -2.17 -35.95 -2.16
N PRO A 165 -1.19 -36.06 -3.08
CA PRO A 165 -1.03 -35.11 -4.17
C PRO A 165 -2.31 -34.95 -5.00
N LEU A 166 -2.58 -33.73 -5.47
CA LEU A 166 -3.74 -33.45 -6.32
C LEU A 166 -3.62 -34.16 -7.67
N THR A 167 -4.73 -34.70 -8.16
CA THR A 167 -4.87 -35.15 -9.57
C THR A 167 -4.80 -33.95 -10.51
N GLU A 168 -4.54 -34.17 -11.81
CA GLU A 168 -4.47 -33.06 -12.80
C GLU A 168 -5.78 -32.24 -12.87
N SER A 169 -6.93 -32.90 -12.75
CA SER A 169 -8.23 -32.22 -12.72
C SER A 169 -8.38 -31.36 -11.46
N ALA A 170 -7.95 -31.86 -10.29
CA ALA A 170 -8.01 -31.11 -9.05
C ALA A 170 -7.00 -29.96 -9.04
N ARG A 171 -5.81 -30.15 -9.63
CA ARG A 171 -4.80 -29.11 -9.84
C ARG A 171 -5.36 -27.96 -10.68
N SER A 172 -5.95 -28.26 -11.83
CA SER A 172 -6.60 -27.26 -12.69
C SER A 172 -7.75 -26.53 -11.98
N GLY A 173 -8.54 -27.26 -11.18
CA GLY A 173 -9.57 -26.69 -10.33
C GLY A 173 -9.03 -25.73 -9.27
N TYR A 174 -7.88 -26.06 -8.67
CA TYR A 174 -7.22 -25.21 -7.68
C TYR A 174 -6.68 -23.93 -8.32
N GLU A 175 -6.02 -24.02 -9.48
CA GLU A 175 -5.53 -22.85 -10.23
C GLU A 175 -6.67 -21.91 -10.64
N ALA A 176 -7.82 -22.46 -11.04
CA ALA A 176 -9.02 -21.66 -11.32
C ALA A 176 -9.54 -20.97 -10.05
N LEU A 177 -9.58 -21.70 -8.93
CA LEU A 177 -10.00 -21.15 -7.63
C LEU A 177 -9.07 -20.04 -7.15
N LEU A 178 -7.75 -20.19 -7.30
CA LEU A 178 -6.77 -19.18 -6.92
C LEU A 178 -6.99 -17.86 -7.67
N ARG A 179 -7.14 -17.94 -9.01
CA ARG A 179 -7.49 -16.79 -9.85
C ARG A 179 -8.83 -16.17 -9.45
N GLU A 180 -9.82 -17.01 -9.19
CA GLU A 180 -11.13 -16.56 -8.74
C GLU A 180 -10.99 -15.80 -7.42
N VAL A 181 -10.35 -16.35 -6.39
CA VAL A 181 -10.23 -15.74 -5.06
C VAL A 181 -9.69 -14.30 -5.12
N VAL A 182 -8.67 -14.03 -5.94
CA VAL A 182 -8.06 -12.69 -6.04
C VAL A 182 -8.70 -11.75 -7.05
N ALA A 183 -9.57 -12.26 -7.93
CA ALA A 183 -10.32 -11.42 -8.89
C ALA A 183 -11.39 -10.55 -8.21
N GLY A 184 -11.86 -10.93 -7.03
CA GLY A 184 -12.91 -10.22 -6.28
C GLY A 184 -12.36 -9.41 -5.12
N ARG A 185 -13.08 -8.34 -4.76
CA ARG A 185 -12.75 -7.51 -3.60
C ARG A 185 -13.16 -8.21 -2.30
N MET A 186 -12.30 -8.17 -1.28
CA MET A 186 -12.70 -8.47 0.11
C MET A 186 -13.49 -7.31 0.72
N ASP A 187 -14.44 -7.57 1.62
CA ASP A 187 -15.27 -6.48 2.17
C ASP A 187 -14.55 -5.68 3.24
N THR A 188 -13.59 -6.31 3.93
CA THR A 188 -12.90 -5.72 5.06
C THR A 188 -11.38 -5.87 4.92
N PRO A 189 -10.60 -4.92 5.48
CA PRO A 189 -9.16 -5.07 5.56
C PRO A 189 -8.68 -6.34 6.29
N ALA A 190 -9.41 -6.75 7.33
CA ALA A 190 -9.13 -8.00 8.05
C ALA A 190 -9.25 -9.22 7.14
N ALA A 191 -10.24 -9.24 6.25
CA ALA A 191 -10.39 -10.31 5.26
C ALA A 191 -9.27 -10.31 4.21
N ASP A 192 -8.78 -9.15 3.77
CA ASP A 192 -7.60 -9.07 2.89
C ASP A 192 -6.36 -9.66 3.59
N ARG A 193 -6.11 -9.30 4.85
CA ARG A 193 -4.99 -9.84 5.65
C ARG A 193 -5.11 -11.35 5.86
N ALA A 194 -6.29 -11.83 6.22
CA ALA A 194 -6.55 -13.26 6.43
C ALA A 194 -6.32 -14.06 5.14
N LEU A 195 -6.76 -13.54 3.98
CA LEU A 195 -6.48 -14.15 2.69
C LEU A 195 -4.98 -14.21 2.43
N LEU A 196 -4.26 -13.09 2.60
CA LEU A 196 -2.82 -13.04 2.38
C LEU A 196 -2.07 -14.06 3.23
N ARG A 197 -2.35 -14.14 4.55
CA ARG A 197 -1.73 -15.14 5.43
C ARG A 197 -2.02 -16.57 4.95
N ARG A 198 -3.24 -16.86 4.49
CA ARG A 198 -3.60 -18.19 3.95
C ARG A 198 -2.86 -18.53 2.67
N LEU A 199 -2.80 -17.59 1.72
CA LEU A 199 -2.08 -17.78 0.46
C LEU A 199 -0.58 -17.90 0.67
N THR A 200 0.03 -17.06 1.53
CA THR A 200 1.45 -17.13 1.86
C THR A 200 1.83 -18.45 2.53
N ARG A 201 1.02 -18.94 3.49
CA ARG A 201 1.23 -20.28 4.07
C ARG A 201 1.10 -21.39 3.03
N SER A 202 0.06 -21.32 2.18
CA SER A 202 -0.11 -22.29 1.11
C SER A 202 1.07 -22.28 0.13
N TRP A 203 1.57 -21.10 -0.23
CA TRP A 203 2.74 -20.96 -1.10
C TRP A 203 4.00 -21.59 -0.48
N ARG A 204 4.24 -21.33 0.81
CA ARG A 204 5.37 -21.92 1.56
C ARG A 204 5.32 -23.44 1.56
N ASP A 205 4.14 -23.99 1.82
CA ASP A 205 3.96 -25.40 2.16
C ASP A 205 3.61 -26.26 0.92
N GLU A 206 3.39 -25.67 -0.25
CA GLU A 206 3.02 -26.39 -1.49
C GLU A 206 4.20 -27.18 -2.06
N PRO A 207 4.17 -28.53 -2.07
CA PRO A 207 5.23 -29.34 -2.65
C PRO A 207 5.23 -29.34 -4.19
N ASP A 208 4.08 -29.14 -4.83
CA ASP A 208 3.96 -29.14 -6.29
C ASP A 208 4.47 -27.81 -6.88
N ARG A 209 5.53 -27.89 -7.70
CA ARG A 209 6.17 -26.70 -8.28
C ARG A 209 5.22 -25.85 -9.12
N ARG A 210 4.34 -26.48 -9.92
CA ARG A 210 3.39 -25.75 -10.78
C ARG A 210 2.38 -24.97 -9.93
N LEU A 211 1.85 -25.62 -8.90
CA LEU A 211 0.93 -24.96 -7.97
C LEU A 211 1.64 -23.89 -7.12
N ARG A 212 2.92 -24.10 -6.78
CA ARG A 212 3.73 -23.12 -6.08
C ARG A 212 3.91 -21.84 -6.90
N ASP A 213 4.16 -21.96 -8.20
CA ASP A 213 4.25 -20.82 -9.11
C ASP A 213 2.90 -20.09 -9.24
N ALA A 214 1.79 -20.84 -9.39
CA ALA A 214 0.44 -20.26 -9.42
C ALA A 214 0.06 -19.56 -8.10
N LEU A 215 0.44 -20.13 -6.95
CA LEU A 215 0.25 -19.53 -5.63
C LEU A 215 1.07 -18.26 -5.48
N ARG A 216 2.34 -18.25 -5.92
CA ARG A 216 3.18 -17.06 -5.93
C ARG A 216 2.51 -15.94 -6.72
N GLU A 217 2.10 -16.18 -7.96
CA GLU A 217 1.39 -15.18 -8.77
C GLU A 217 0.13 -14.67 -8.07
N THR A 218 -0.65 -15.58 -7.48
CA THR A 218 -1.87 -15.25 -6.76
C THR A 218 -1.59 -14.38 -5.52
N VAL A 219 -0.54 -14.69 -4.76
CA VAL A 219 -0.07 -13.88 -3.63
C VAL A 219 0.32 -12.48 -4.08
N LEU A 220 1.09 -12.36 -5.17
CA LEU A 220 1.48 -11.06 -5.73
C LEU A 220 0.26 -10.23 -6.15
N VAL A 221 -0.73 -10.87 -6.77
CA VAL A 221 -2.01 -10.23 -7.12
C VAL A 221 -2.73 -9.73 -5.86
N ALA A 222 -2.80 -10.58 -4.82
CA ALA A 222 -3.43 -10.24 -3.55
C ALA A 222 -2.73 -9.09 -2.83
N ILE A 223 -1.38 -9.04 -2.85
CA ILE A 223 -0.59 -7.95 -2.27
C ILE A 223 -0.93 -6.65 -2.98
N GLY A 224 -0.84 -6.61 -4.32
CA GLY A 224 -1.16 -5.40 -5.07
C GLY A 224 -2.59 -4.90 -4.81
N ASN A 225 -3.56 -5.83 -4.73
CA ASN A 225 -4.95 -5.49 -4.44
C ASN A 225 -5.15 -4.89 -3.04
N ALA A 226 -4.53 -5.49 -2.03
CA ALA A 226 -4.66 -5.06 -0.65
C ALA A 226 -3.90 -3.75 -0.39
N SER A 227 -2.66 -3.66 -0.86
CA SER A 227 -1.80 -2.48 -0.71
C SER A 227 -2.36 -1.27 -1.44
N THR A 228 -2.79 -1.42 -2.71
CA THR A 228 -3.41 -0.32 -3.47
C THR A 228 -4.67 0.20 -2.76
N ARG A 229 -5.47 -0.70 -2.19
CA ARG A 229 -6.66 -0.32 -1.42
C ARG A 229 -6.32 0.38 -0.11
N ALA A 230 -5.29 -0.07 0.60
CA ALA A 230 -4.79 0.57 1.81
C ALA A 230 -4.29 1.99 1.53
N LEU A 231 -3.52 2.18 0.45
CA LEU A 231 -3.12 3.51 -0.02
C LEU A 231 -4.34 4.37 -0.34
N SER A 232 -5.29 3.82 -1.11
CA SER A 232 -6.53 4.52 -1.51
C SER A 232 -7.38 4.94 -0.31
N ALA A 233 -7.52 4.07 0.69
CA ALA A 233 -8.24 4.37 1.93
C ALA A 233 -7.51 5.45 2.75
N SER A 234 -6.17 5.45 2.74
CA SER A 234 -5.34 6.39 3.48
C SER A 234 -5.42 7.82 2.94
N LEU A 235 -5.76 8.00 1.65
CA LEU A 235 -6.10 9.30 1.07
C LEU A 235 -7.31 9.97 1.74
N ARG A 236 -8.15 9.20 2.47
CA ARG A 236 -9.32 9.69 3.21
C ARG A 236 -9.10 9.69 4.73
N SER A 237 -7.86 9.53 5.18
CA SER A 237 -7.52 9.57 6.60
C SER A 237 -7.92 10.91 7.22
N PRO A 238 -8.42 10.96 8.47
CA PRO A 238 -8.65 12.22 9.18
C PRO A 238 -7.34 12.97 9.45
N ASP A 239 -6.23 12.26 9.67
CA ASP A 239 -4.91 12.86 9.84
C ASP A 239 -4.33 13.27 8.48
N ILE A 240 -4.06 14.57 8.34
CA ILE A 240 -3.48 15.21 7.17
C ILE A 240 -2.10 14.63 6.79
N ARG A 241 -1.24 14.29 7.76
CA ARG A 241 0.10 13.79 7.48
C ARG A 241 0.02 12.44 6.78
N VAL A 242 -0.93 11.60 7.19
CA VAL A 242 -1.22 10.32 6.55
C VAL A 242 -1.71 10.53 5.11
N ARG A 243 -2.61 11.50 4.87
CA ARG A 243 -3.09 11.81 3.51
C ARG A 243 -1.97 12.29 2.59
N LEU A 244 -1.10 13.17 3.11
CA LEU A 244 0.06 13.69 2.36
C LEU A 244 1.02 12.56 1.97
N VAL A 245 1.41 11.70 2.92
CA VAL A 245 2.29 10.56 2.63
C VAL A 245 1.63 9.57 1.68
N ALA A 246 0.34 9.25 1.87
CA ALA A 246 -0.38 8.35 0.97
C ALA A 246 -0.41 8.90 -0.46
N SER A 247 -0.64 10.20 -0.64
CA SER A 247 -0.65 10.84 -1.95
C SER A 247 0.73 10.85 -2.60
N ASP A 248 1.78 11.15 -1.82
CA ASP A 248 3.17 11.12 -2.30
C ASP A 248 3.57 9.70 -2.73
N VAL A 249 3.31 8.68 -1.90
CA VAL A 249 3.58 7.28 -2.24
C VAL A 249 2.79 6.89 -3.49
N PHE A 250 1.51 7.23 -3.57
CA PHE A 250 0.68 6.92 -4.73
C PHE A 250 1.22 7.56 -6.02
N PHE A 251 1.66 8.82 -5.95
CA PHE A 251 2.26 9.54 -7.09
C PHE A 251 3.64 9.00 -7.46
N ARG A 252 4.52 8.71 -6.50
CA ARG A 252 5.84 8.12 -6.77
C ARG A 252 5.76 6.75 -7.44
N ARG A 253 4.69 6.00 -7.19
CA ARG A 253 4.50 4.65 -7.77
C ARG A 253 3.72 4.64 -9.08
N GLY A 254 2.69 5.47 -9.22
CA GLY A 254 1.93 5.56 -10.47
C GLY A 254 2.41 6.64 -11.45
N GLY A 255 3.38 7.47 -11.04
CA GLY A 255 3.93 8.55 -11.85
C GLY A 255 2.87 9.57 -12.29
N ALA A 256 3.04 10.10 -13.51
CA ALA A 256 2.14 11.09 -14.08
C ALA A 256 0.67 10.62 -14.17
N ALA A 257 0.44 9.33 -14.43
CA ALA A 257 -0.89 8.74 -14.52
C ALA A 257 -1.63 8.73 -13.17
N ALA A 258 -0.91 8.83 -12.05
CA ALA A 258 -1.50 8.89 -10.72
C ALA A 258 -2.25 10.19 -10.44
N LEU A 259 -1.87 11.29 -11.09
CA LEU A 259 -2.40 12.60 -10.71
C LEU A 259 -3.90 12.77 -11.02
N PRO A 260 -4.42 12.39 -12.21
CA PRO A 260 -5.86 12.40 -12.46
C PRO A 260 -6.64 11.51 -11.47
N VAL A 261 -6.06 10.37 -11.06
CA VAL A 261 -6.66 9.48 -10.05
C VAL A 261 -6.69 10.15 -8.67
N LEU A 262 -5.60 10.80 -8.26
CA LEU A 262 -5.52 11.53 -7.00
C LEU A 262 -6.53 12.68 -6.96
N LEU A 263 -6.61 13.49 -8.02
CA LEU A 263 -7.55 14.59 -8.12
C LEU A 263 -9.00 14.10 -8.04
N GLN A 264 -9.34 13.02 -8.73
CA GLN A 264 -10.67 12.41 -8.66
C GLN A 264 -10.98 11.93 -7.23
N ARG A 265 -10.04 11.24 -6.58
CA ARG A 265 -10.26 10.62 -5.26
C ARG A 265 -10.29 11.60 -4.10
N LEU A 266 -9.56 12.71 -4.23
CA LEU A 266 -9.49 13.79 -3.25
C LEU A 266 -10.56 14.84 -3.48
N SER A 267 -11.20 14.85 -4.65
CA SER A 267 -12.35 15.72 -4.91
C SER A 267 -13.59 15.21 -4.17
N ARG A 268 -14.33 16.12 -3.54
CA ARG A 268 -15.56 15.80 -2.81
C ARG A 268 -16.77 15.63 -3.71
N THR A 269 -16.74 16.25 -4.89
CA THR A 269 -17.87 16.29 -5.83
C THR A 269 -17.43 15.84 -7.21
N ALA A 270 -18.13 14.85 -7.76
CA ALA A 270 -18.01 14.52 -9.18
C ALA A 270 -18.81 15.54 -10.00
N GLY A 271 -18.21 16.13 -11.03
CA GLY A 271 -18.92 17.00 -11.96
C GLY A 271 -18.10 18.19 -12.46
N ALA A 272 -18.78 19.15 -13.08
CA ALA A 272 -18.16 20.29 -13.76
C ALA A 272 -17.46 21.29 -12.82
N ARG A 273 -17.69 21.20 -11.51
CA ARG A 273 -17.06 22.03 -10.48
C ARG A 273 -16.61 21.15 -9.31
N PRO A 274 -15.47 20.46 -9.47
CA PRO A 274 -14.90 19.64 -8.40
C PRO A 274 -14.54 20.51 -7.19
N GLU A 275 -14.90 20.05 -6.00
CA GLU A 275 -14.41 20.61 -4.75
C GLU A 275 -13.09 19.94 -4.38
N TYR A 276 -12.00 20.70 -4.35
CA TYR A 276 -10.66 20.21 -4.00
C TYR A 276 -10.46 20.18 -2.47
N PRO A 277 -9.42 19.49 -1.94
CA PRO A 277 -9.14 19.43 -0.51
C PRO A 277 -9.10 20.82 0.15
N GLU A 278 -9.71 20.96 1.32
CA GLU A 278 -9.72 22.22 2.10
C GLU A 278 -8.35 22.59 2.67
N ASP A 279 -7.49 21.60 2.97
CA ASP A 279 -6.18 21.87 3.55
C ASP A 279 -5.20 22.38 2.47
N ALA A 280 -4.66 23.58 2.68
CA ALA A 280 -3.72 24.22 1.77
C ALA A 280 -2.45 23.39 1.51
N ARG A 281 -2.05 22.51 2.44
CA ARG A 281 -0.88 21.63 2.26
C ARG A 281 -1.14 20.54 1.23
N GLU A 282 -2.36 19.99 1.18
CA GLU A 282 -2.75 19.00 0.17
C GLU A 282 -2.80 19.64 -1.21
N ARG A 283 -3.45 20.81 -1.31
CA ARG A 283 -3.49 21.56 -2.57
C ARG A 283 -2.08 21.92 -3.05
N ARG A 284 -1.20 22.39 -2.16
CA ARG A 284 0.21 22.66 -2.48
C ARG A 284 0.95 21.42 -3.01
N MET A 285 0.73 20.26 -2.40
CA MET A 285 1.33 19.00 -2.85
C MET A 285 0.83 18.60 -4.23
N LEU A 286 -0.48 18.73 -4.49
CA LEU A 286 -1.06 18.48 -5.82
C LEU A 286 -0.50 19.43 -6.88
N LEU A 287 -0.27 20.71 -6.54
CA LEU A 287 0.40 21.66 -7.44
C LEU A 287 1.83 21.21 -7.77
N ARG A 288 2.59 20.74 -6.78
CA ARG A 288 3.95 20.19 -7.01
C ARG A 288 3.93 18.96 -7.92
N MET A 289 2.94 18.08 -7.75
CA MET A 289 2.75 16.92 -8.63
C MET A 289 2.37 17.36 -10.05
N CYS A 290 1.53 18.39 -10.20
CA CYS A 290 1.21 18.98 -11.50
C CYS A 290 2.45 19.54 -12.21
N ALA A 291 3.37 20.16 -11.46
CA ALA A 291 4.61 20.72 -12.01
C ALA A 291 5.55 19.68 -12.65
N ALA A 292 5.38 18.40 -12.30
CA ALA A 292 6.11 17.29 -12.90
C ALA A 292 5.48 16.80 -14.23
N LEU A 293 4.26 17.27 -14.58
CA LEU A 293 3.59 16.90 -15.82
C LEU A 293 4.04 17.75 -17.00
N ARG A 294 3.95 17.18 -18.22
CA ARG A 294 4.21 17.87 -19.49
C ARG A 294 3.22 17.41 -20.56
N GLY A 295 2.92 18.29 -21.50
CA GLY A 295 2.13 17.98 -22.70
C GLY A 295 0.76 17.37 -22.40
N GLU A 296 0.42 16.30 -23.11
CA GLU A 296 -0.90 15.65 -23.06
C GLU A 296 -1.32 15.19 -21.66
N ALA A 297 -0.36 14.85 -20.78
CA ALA A 297 -0.65 14.36 -19.43
C ALA A 297 -1.45 15.37 -18.58
N LEU A 298 -1.36 16.66 -18.88
CA LEU A 298 -2.12 17.72 -18.20
C LEU A 298 -3.62 17.67 -18.52
N PHE A 299 -3.98 17.06 -19.65
CA PHE A 299 -5.33 17.04 -20.20
C PHE A 299 -6.02 15.69 -20.01
N VAL A 300 -5.34 14.70 -19.43
CA VAL A 300 -5.91 13.39 -19.13
C VAL A 300 -6.80 13.49 -17.89
N SER A 301 -8.01 12.96 -17.99
CA SER A 301 -8.90 12.73 -16.85
C SER A 301 -8.93 11.23 -16.52
N PHE A 302 -9.34 10.90 -15.30
CA PHE A 302 -9.60 9.53 -14.88
C PHE A 302 -11.07 9.39 -14.49
N GLU A 303 -11.78 8.46 -15.14
CA GLU A 303 -13.20 8.17 -14.90
C GLU A 303 -14.11 9.43 -14.88
N GLY A 304 -13.84 10.38 -15.77
CA GLY A 304 -14.59 11.64 -15.85
C GLY A 304 -14.30 12.64 -14.73
N GLY A 305 -13.27 12.40 -13.92
CA GLY A 305 -12.78 13.33 -12.90
C GLY A 305 -12.04 14.55 -13.46
N PRO A 306 -11.64 15.48 -12.58
CA PRO A 306 -10.89 16.68 -12.96
C PRO A 306 -9.57 16.36 -13.67
N ARG A 307 -9.26 17.14 -14.72
CA ARG A 307 -7.93 17.10 -15.34
C ARG A 307 -6.96 17.95 -14.52
N PRO A 308 -5.66 17.63 -14.51
CA PRO A 308 -4.65 18.49 -13.90
C PRO A 308 -4.71 19.96 -14.34
N ILE A 309 -4.98 20.22 -15.63
CA ILE A 309 -5.09 21.59 -16.14
C ILE A 309 -6.32 22.33 -15.58
N ASP A 310 -7.44 21.64 -15.35
CA ASP A 310 -8.63 22.22 -14.71
C ASP A 310 -8.32 22.60 -13.26
N PHE A 311 -7.63 21.71 -12.53
CA PHE A 311 -7.21 21.96 -11.15
C PHE A 311 -6.28 23.17 -11.04
N LEU A 312 -5.31 23.30 -11.96
CA LEU A 312 -4.42 24.46 -12.00
C LEU A 312 -5.20 25.75 -12.21
N HIS A 313 -6.07 25.80 -13.23
CA HIS A 313 -6.89 26.99 -13.52
C HIS A 313 -7.83 27.34 -12.37
N ASP A 314 -8.56 26.37 -11.84
CA ASP A 314 -9.45 26.58 -10.69
C ASP A 314 -8.69 27.11 -9.47
N THR A 315 -7.48 26.61 -9.21
CA THR A 315 -6.64 27.10 -8.11
C THR A 315 -6.21 28.55 -8.33
N VAL A 316 -5.84 28.94 -9.54
CA VAL A 316 -5.50 30.34 -9.87
C VAL A 316 -6.66 31.29 -9.61
N VAL A 317 -7.87 30.90 -10.03
CA VAL A 317 -9.04 31.78 -10.02
C VAL A 317 -9.75 31.80 -8.67
N ARG A 318 -9.81 30.66 -7.97
CA ARG A 318 -10.73 30.46 -6.84
C ARG A 318 -10.07 30.18 -5.49
N ASP A 319 -8.78 29.82 -5.44
CA ASP A 319 -8.15 29.49 -4.15
C ASP A 319 -8.07 30.73 -3.25
N GLU A 320 -8.48 30.58 -2.00
CA GLU A 320 -8.43 31.67 -1.01
C GLU A 320 -7.00 32.00 -0.57
N VAL A 321 -6.07 31.06 -0.73
CA VAL A 321 -4.67 31.23 -0.35
C VAL A 321 -3.88 31.83 -1.50
N GLU A 322 -3.59 33.13 -1.42
CA GLU A 322 -2.86 33.88 -2.44
C GLU A 322 -1.56 33.19 -2.90
N GLY A 323 -0.76 32.68 -1.96
CA GLY A 323 0.47 31.97 -2.28
C GLY A 323 0.26 30.70 -3.13
N LEU A 324 -0.88 30.02 -3.02
CA LEU A 324 -1.21 28.87 -3.87
C LEU A 324 -1.60 29.31 -5.28
N ARG A 325 -2.30 30.44 -5.41
CA ARG A 325 -2.65 31.02 -6.73
C ARG A 325 -1.40 31.31 -7.55
N PHE A 326 -0.37 31.91 -6.95
CA PHE A 326 0.90 32.19 -7.62
C PHE A 326 1.64 30.91 -8.02
N VAL A 327 1.70 29.91 -7.12
CA VAL A 327 2.33 28.61 -7.43
C VAL A 327 1.58 27.90 -8.56
N ALA A 328 0.25 28.00 -8.60
CA ALA A 328 -0.57 27.43 -9.67
C ALA A 328 -0.34 28.14 -11.01
N LEU A 329 -0.25 29.48 -11.02
CA LEU A 329 0.09 30.27 -12.22
C LEU A 329 1.45 29.86 -12.79
N GLU A 330 2.48 29.83 -11.93
CA GLU A 330 3.83 29.42 -12.33
C GLU A 330 3.83 27.99 -12.86
N THR A 331 3.16 27.08 -12.16
CA THR A 331 3.05 25.67 -12.57
C THR A 331 2.37 25.55 -13.92
N MET A 332 1.26 26.25 -14.13
CA MET A 332 0.52 26.26 -15.39
C MET A 332 1.37 26.81 -16.54
N ALA A 333 2.06 27.93 -16.35
CA ALA A 333 2.96 28.48 -17.36
C ALA A 333 4.07 27.49 -17.76
N ARG A 334 4.74 26.87 -16.77
CA ARG A 334 5.80 25.87 -17.02
C ARG A 334 5.27 24.63 -17.75
N CYS A 335 4.11 24.13 -17.34
CA CYS A 335 3.49 22.94 -17.90
C CYS A 335 3.05 23.14 -19.37
N LEU A 336 2.69 24.37 -19.74
CA LEU A 336 2.29 24.78 -21.08
C LEU A 336 3.43 25.33 -21.95
N ASP A 337 4.67 25.30 -21.45
CA ASP A 337 5.86 25.89 -22.08
C ASP A 337 5.66 27.37 -22.49
N ARG A 338 5.13 28.16 -21.55
CA ARG A 338 4.89 29.59 -21.71
C ARG A 338 5.76 30.42 -20.76
N PRO A 339 6.07 31.68 -21.14
CA PRO A 339 6.67 32.63 -20.21
C PRO A 339 5.83 32.76 -18.94
N ILE A 340 6.48 32.77 -17.78
CA ILE A 340 5.79 32.94 -16.50
C ILE A 340 5.17 34.33 -16.47
N SER A 341 3.85 34.37 -16.30
CA SER A 341 3.09 35.58 -16.00
C SER A 341 2.41 35.41 -14.65
N PHE A 342 2.59 36.40 -13.76
CA PHE A 342 1.91 36.44 -12.47
C PHE A 342 0.58 37.21 -12.54
N ASP A 343 0.19 37.69 -13.72
CA ASP A 343 -1.13 38.29 -13.94
C ASP A 343 -2.18 37.18 -14.07
N PRO A 344 -3.16 37.06 -13.14
CA PRO A 344 -4.22 36.07 -13.22
C PRO A 344 -5.05 36.17 -14.51
N ALA A 345 -5.16 37.36 -15.11
CA ALA A 345 -5.90 37.57 -16.35
C ALA A 345 -5.32 36.78 -17.53
N TRP A 346 -4.01 36.51 -17.50
CA TRP A 346 -3.35 35.64 -18.47
C TRP A 346 -3.92 34.22 -18.46
N ALA A 347 -4.15 33.64 -17.27
CA ALA A 347 -4.69 32.29 -17.16
C ALA A 347 -6.13 32.21 -17.69
N ASP A 348 -6.95 33.23 -17.39
CA ASP A 348 -8.34 33.31 -17.90
C ASP A 348 -8.41 33.57 -19.40
N GLN A 349 -7.48 34.36 -19.96
CA GLN A 349 -7.37 34.53 -21.41
C GLN A 349 -7.01 33.21 -22.06
N TRP A 350 -5.96 32.55 -21.59
CA TRP A 350 -5.53 31.26 -22.12
C TRP A 350 -6.66 30.22 -22.03
N TRP A 351 -7.36 30.16 -20.89
CA TRP A 351 -8.46 29.23 -20.68
C TRP A 351 -9.59 29.41 -21.71
N ARG A 352 -9.95 30.67 -21.99
CA ARG A 352 -10.95 31.01 -23.02
C ARG A 352 -10.49 30.59 -24.41
N GLU A 353 -9.24 30.87 -24.77
CA GLU A 353 -8.68 30.46 -26.07
C GLU A 353 -8.68 28.92 -26.22
N PHE A 354 -8.27 28.20 -25.17
CA PHE A 354 -8.30 26.74 -25.14
C PHE A 354 -9.73 26.17 -25.26
N ALA A 355 -10.69 26.71 -24.49
CA ALA A 355 -12.08 26.25 -24.49
C ALA A 355 -12.78 26.46 -25.86
N LEU A 356 -12.35 27.46 -26.63
CA LEU A 356 -12.86 27.76 -27.97
C LEU A 356 -12.20 26.90 -29.08
N GLY A 357 -11.41 25.88 -28.73
CA GLY A 357 -10.76 24.99 -29.70
C GLY A 357 -9.40 25.47 -30.18
N GLY A 358 -8.73 26.35 -29.43
CA GLY A 358 -7.33 26.70 -29.66
C GLY A 358 -6.43 25.46 -29.67
N ASN A 359 -5.31 25.52 -30.41
CA ASN A 359 -4.38 24.40 -30.56
C ASN A 359 -3.91 23.88 -29.19
N ARG A 360 -4.04 22.57 -28.98
CA ARG A 360 -3.36 21.89 -27.86
C ARG A 360 -1.85 21.92 -28.12
N PRO A 361 -1.04 22.31 -27.13
CA PRO A 361 0.41 22.32 -27.27
C PRO A 361 0.99 20.92 -27.48
#